data_AF-A0A3M9Z097-F1
#
_entry.id   AF-A0A3M9Z097-F1
#
_cell.length_a   1.000
_cell.length_b   1.000
_cell.length_c   1.000
_cell.angle_alpha   90.00
_cell.angle_beta   90.00
_cell.angle_gamma   90.00
#
_symmetry.space_group_name_H-M   'P 1'
#
loop_
_entity.id
_entity.type
_entity.pdbx_description
1 polymer ?
#
loop_
_entity_poly.entity_id
_entity_poly.type
_entity_poly.pdbx_seq_one_letter_code
_entity_poly.pdbx_strand_id
1 'polypeptide(L)'
;MQHDYYQVLGGDPNVSLETIRGAYRQRAMKCYPDRGGSYEQTVLLNEAWEILSDPKRRQRYDVVRRDTASLSIQTAAAADAQQARQQAEQYPRHWADFEAWLDGVAQDFHRAEVKRVGEGDGIFSLPSPHQGKVYWAGYLF
;
A
#
# COMPACT_ATOMS: atom_id res chain seq x y z
N MET A 1 15.10 -10.31 2.19
CA MET A 1 13.75 -10.20 1.61
C MET A 1 13.52 -11.43 0.76
N GLN A 2 12.55 -12.30 1.09
CA GLN A 2 12.40 -13.59 0.38
C GLN A 2 11.54 -13.51 -0.90
N HIS A 3 10.82 -12.40 -1.14
CA HIS A 3 9.97 -12.23 -2.31
C HIS A 3 10.17 -10.86 -2.96
N ASP A 4 10.24 -10.84 -4.29
CA ASP A 4 10.28 -9.61 -5.07
C ASP A 4 8.87 -9.00 -5.15
N TYR A 5 8.68 -7.79 -4.61
CA TYR A 5 7.36 -7.17 -4.48
C TYR A 5 6.72 -6.86 -5.85
N TYR A 6 7.53 -6.62 -6.89
CA TYR A 6 7.01 -6.45 -8.24
C TYR A 6 6.46 -7.77 -8.79
N GLN A 7 7.15 -8.89 -8.53
CA GLN A 7 6.63 -10.21 -8.87
C GLN A 7 5.38 -10.59 -8.06
N VAL A 8 5.32 -10.19 -6.80
CA VAL A 8 4.14 -10.38 -5.95
C VAL A 8 2.93 -9.63 -6.52
N LEU A 9 3.09 -8.41 -7.02
CA LEU A 9 1.99 -7.67 -7.68
C LEU A 9 1.73 -8.16 -9.11
N GLY A 10 2.72 -8.77 -9.76
CA GLY A 10 2.68 -9.13 -11.18
C GLY A 10 2.97 -7.95 -12.11
N GLY A 11 3.72 -6.95 -11.63
CA GLY A 11 4.11 -5.76 -12.40
C GLY A 11 5.60 -5.74 -12.72
N ASP A 12 5.99 -4.87 -13.66
CA ASP A 12 7.39 -4.59 -13.95
C ASP A 12 7.89 -3.40 -13.10
N PRO A 13 9.16 -3.38 -12.64
CA PRO A 13 9.71 -2.26 -11.87
C PRO A 13 9.66 -0.90 -12.57
N ASN A 14 9.48 -0.85 -13.89
CA ASN A 14 9.41 0.39 -14.65
C ASN A 14 7.96 0.90 -14.86
N VAL A 15 6.95 0.23 -14.32
CA VAL A 15 5.55 0.64 -14.52
C VAL A 15 5.16 1.83 -13.62
N SER A 16 4.19 2.61 -14.13
CA SER A 16 3.59 3.73 -13.42
C SER A 16 2.82 3.27 -12.18
N LEU A 17 2.67 4.16 -11.20
CA LEU A 17 1.90 3.87 -9.99
C LEU A 17 0.47 3.43 -10.30
N GLU A 18 -0.19 4.04 -11.30
CA GLU A 18 -1.53 3.64 -11.77
C GLU A 18 -1.59 2.18 -12.21
N THR A 19 -0.56 1.73 -12.94
CA THR A 19 -0.45 0.32 -13.37
C THR A 19 -0.29 -0.61 -12.16
N ILE A 20 0.51 -0.19 -11.16
CA ILE A 20 0.65 -0.91 -9.89
C ILE A 20 -0.70 -1.01 -9.17
N ARG A 21 -1.51 0.06 -9.15
CA ARG A 21 -2.87 0.06 -8.56
C ARG A 21 -3.79 -0.92 -9.24
N GLY A 22 -3.80 -0.93 -10.58
CA GLY A 22 -4.58 -1.88 -11.36
C GLY A 22 -4.19 -3.33 -11.08
N ALA A 23 -2.88 -3.62 -11.10
CA ALA A 23 -2.34 -4.95 -10.83
C ALA A 23 -2.68 -5.43 -9.41
N TYR A 24 -2.52 -4.56 -8.41
CA TYR A 24 -2.90 -4.84 -7.02
C TYR A 24 -4.37 -5.22 -6.91
N ARG A 25 -5.28 -4.42 -7.47
CA ARG A 25 -6.74 -4.67 -7.40
C ARG A 25 -7.09 -6.02 -8.03
N GLN A 26 -6.55 -6.32 -9.20
CA GLN A 26 -6.79 -7.58 -9.90
C GLN A 26 -6.29 -8.79 -9.11
N ARG A 27 -5.14 -8.65 -8.45
CA ARG A 27 -4.53 -9.74 -7.69
C ARG A 27 -5.18 -9.94 -6.32
N ALA A 28 -5.61 -8.86 -5.67
CA ALA A 28 -6.34 -8.92 -4.42
C ALA A 28 -7.62 -9.74 -4.57
N MET A 29 -8.34 -9.59 -5.69
CA MET A 29 -9.52 -10.41 -5.98
C MET A 29 -9.26 -11.93 -5.98
N LYS A 30 -8.01 -12.37 -6.23
CA LYS A 30 -7.62 -13.78 -6.29
C LYS A 30 -6.97 -14.28 -4.99
N CYS A 31 -6.30 -13.38 -4.25
CA CYS A 31 -5.55 -13.75 -3.04
C CYS A 31 -6.41 -13.81 -1.77
N TYR A 32 -7.56 -13.14 -1.73
CA TYR A 32 -8.41 -13.12 -0.55
C TYR A 32 -8.97 -14.52 -0.20
N PRO A 33 -9.02 -14.90 1.09
CA PRO A 33 -9.38 -16.26 1.52
C PRO A 33 -10.80 -16.66 1.10
N ASP A 34 -11.72 -15.70 1.13
CA ASP A 34 -13.12 -15.88 0.71
C ASP A 34 -13.28 -16.06 -0.81
N ARG A 35 -12.23 -15.74 -1.59
CA ARG A 35 -12.20 -15.86 -3.05
C ARG A 35 -11.26 -16.97 -3.55
N GLY A 36 -10.83 -17.86 -2.66
CA GLY A 36 -10.02 -19.03 -2.98
C GLY A 36 -8.50 -18.83 -2.85
N GLY A 37 -8.05 -17.73 -2.23
CA GLY A 37 -6.65 -17.53 -1.86
C GLY A 37 -6.36 -17.85 -0.40
N SER A 38 -5.25 -17.32 0.14
CA SER A 38 -4.87 -17.49 1.55
C SER A 38 -4.61 -16.15 2.25
N TYR A 39 -4.74 -16.16 3.58
CA TYR A 39 -4.43 -14.98 4.39
C TYR A 39 -2.97 -14.54 4.22
N GLU A 40 -2.01 -15.48 4.19
CA GLU A 40 -0.61 -15.15 3.95
C GLU A 40 -0.36 -14.53 2.58
N GLN A 41 -1.01 -15.04 1.53
CA GLN A 41 -0.92 -14.43 0.20
C GLN A 41 -1.51 -13.02 0.16
N THR A 42 -2.60 -12.79 0.91
CA THR A 42 -3.21 -11.47 1.05
C THR A 42 -2.29 -10.49 1.77
N VAL A 43 -1.70 -10.91 2.90
CA VAL A 43 -0.75 -10.07 3.67
C VAL A 43 0.48 -9.75 2.82
N LEU A 44 1.05 -10.72 2.11
CA LEU A 44 2.20 -10.49 1.23
C LEU A 44 1.87 -9.51 0.09
N LEU A 45 0.67 -9.63 -0.49
CA LEU A 45 0.20 -8.72 -1.52
C LEU A 45 0.03 -7.28 -0.99
N ASN A 46 -0.53 -7.14 0.20
CA ASN A 46 -0.73 -5.86 0.88
C ASN A 46 0.61 -5.22 1.31
N GLU A 47 1.56 -6.04 1.77
CA GLU A 47 2.92 -5.60 2.11
C GLU A 47 3.65 -5.07 0.86
N ALA A 48 3.56 -5.80 -0.27
CA ALA A 48 4.13 -5.37 -1.54
C ALA A 48 3.54 -4.02 -1.99
N TRP A 49 2.23 -3.85 -1.80
CA TRP A 49 1.56 -2.58 -2.07
C TRP A 49 2.09 -1.44 -1.20
N GLU A 50 2.16 -1.60 0.12
CA GLU A 50 2.60 -0.56 1.06
C GLU A 50 4.04 -0.06 0.82
N ILE A 51 4.88 -0.88 0.19
CA ILE A 51 6.23 -0.49 -0.23
C ILE A 51 6.23 0.18 -1.61
N LEU A 52 5.51 -0.38 -2.58
CA LEU A 52 5.56 0.05 -3.98
C LEU A 52 4.65 1.24 -4.29
N SER A 53 3.64 1.49 -3.44
CA SER A 53 2.72 2.61 -3.56
C SER A 53 3.34 3.93 -3.09
N ASP A 54 4.29 3.86 -2.14
CA ASP A 54 4.99 5.01 -1.61
C ASP A 54 6.31 5.28 -2.37
N PRO A 55 6.50 6.47 -2.96
CA PRO A 55 7.70 6.76 -3.74
C PRO A 55 9.01 6.64 -2.96
N LYS A 56 9.04 6.99 -1.66
CA LYS A 56 10.25 6.96 -0.83
C LYS A 56 10.61 5.53 -0.44
N ARG A 57 9.62 4.73 -0.01
CA ARG A 57 9.79 3.31 0.31
C ARG A 57 10.16 2.51 -0.94
N ARG A 58 9.51 2.77 -2.08
CA ARG A 58 9.85 2.18 -3.38
C ARG A 58 11.29 2.49 -3.77
N GLN A 59 11.73 3.74 -3.62
CA GLN A 59 13.12 4.12 -3.93
C GLN A 59 14.11 3.34 -3.06
N ARG A 60 13.91 3.28 -1.74
CA ARG A 60 14.79 2.54 -0.83
C ARG A 60 14.80 1.05 -1.17
N TYR A 61 13.63 0.48 -1.45
CA TYR A 61 13.48 -0.89 -1.90
C TYR A 61 14.26 -1.16 -3.20
N ASP A 62 14.10 -0.30 -4.20
CA ASP A 62 14.80 -0.40 -5.48
C ASP A 62 16.33 -0.28 -5.32
N VAL A 63 16.80 0.59 -4.42
CA VAL A 63 18.23 0.72 -4.10
C VAL A 63 18.75 -0.58 -3.49
N VAL A 64 18.11 -1.10 -2.44
CA VAL A 64 18.52 -2.38 -1.80
C VAL A 64 18.44 -3.55 -2.75
N ARG A 65 17.47 -3.55 -3.67
CA ARG A 65 17.28 -4.59 -4.69
C ARG A 65 18.39 -4.60 -5.74
N ARG A 66 18.96 -3.44 -6.08
CA ARG A 66 20.05 -3.33 -7.07
C ARG A 66 21.43 -3.42 -6.43
N ASP A 67 21.59 -2.88 -5.23
CA ASP A 67 22.88 -2.77 -4.53
C ASP A 67 22.73 -2.91 -3.01
N THR A 68 23.40 -3.91 -2.44
CA THR A 68 23.39 -4.19 -0.99
C THR A 68 24.66 -3.65 -0.30
N ALA A 69 25.36 -2.65 -0.85
CA ALA A 69 26.60 -2.17 -0.24
C ALA A 69 26.34 -1.19 0.92
N SER A 70 25.20 -0.48 0.91
CA SER A 70 24.87 0.50 1.95
C SER A 70 24.08 -0.10 3.12
N LEU A 71 24.71 -0.25 4.29
CA LEU A 71 24.04 -0.77 5.50
C LEU A 71 22.90 0.15 5.99
N SER A 72 23.04 1.47 5.86
CA SER A 72 22.03 2.42 6.33
C SER A 72 20.74 2.38 5.50
N ILE A 73 20.86 2.19 4.19
CA ILE A 73 19.70 2.03 3.30
C ILE A 73 19.07 0.65 3.52
N GLN A 74 19.87 -0.39 3.79
CA GLN A 74 19.36 -1.71 4.15
C GLN A 74 18.55 -1.70 5.44
N THR A 75 19.03 -1.04 6.50
CA THR A 75 18.28 -0.95 7.77
C THR A 75 17.00 -0.13 7.60
N ALA A 76 17.03 0.95 6.84
CA ALA A 76 15.83 1.72 6.52
C ALA A 76 14.80 0.89 5.73
N ALA A 77 15.22 0.21 4.66
CA ALA A 77 14.33 -0.62 3.86
C ALA A 77 13.77 -1.82 4.64
N ALA A 78 14.56 -2.40 5.55
CA ALA A 78 14.09 -3.47 6.44
C ALA A 78 13.02 -2.95 7.43
N ALA A 79 13.22 -1.74 7.99
CA ALA A 79 12.23 -1.10 8.85
C ALA A 79 10.96 -0.75 8.08
N ASP A 80 11.09 -0.23 6.85
CA ASP A 80 9.95 0.05 5.96
C ASP A 80 9.16 -1.24 5.68
N ALA A 81 9.84 -2.36 5.40
CA ALA A 81 9.21 -3.66 5.17
C ALA A 81 8.47 -4.20 6.42
N GLN A 82 9.07 -4.05 7.61
CA GLN A 82 8.42 -4.44 8.86
C GLN A 82 7.15 -3.63 9.13
N GLN A 83 7.21 -2.31 8.93
CA GLN A 83 6.06 -1.42 9.07
C GLN A 83 4.97 -1.75 8.04
N ALA A 84 5.36 -1.96 6.77
CA ALA A 84 4.46 -2.34 5.70
C ALA A 84 3.71 -3.63 6.03
N ARG A 85 4.39 -4.64 6.58
CA ARG A 85 3.76 -5.90 7.01
C ARG A 85 2.78 -5.70 8.16
N GLN A 86 3.17 -4.97 9.20
CA GLN A 86 2.29 -4.68 10.34
C GLN A 86 1.02 -3.95 9.89
N GLN A 87 1.13 -3.05 8.92
CA GLN A 87 -0.01 -2.33 8.36
C GLN A 87 -0.84 -3.24 7.45
N ALA A 88 -0.20 -4.06 6.62
CA ALA A 88 -0.86 -5.05 5.75
C ALA A 88 -1.69 -6.08 6.54
N GLU A 89 -1.22 -6.50 7.71
CA GLU A 89 -1.93 -7.42 8.60
C GLU A 89 -3.20 -6.80 9.21
N GLN A 90 -3.26 -5.47 9.32
CA GLN A 90 -4.43 -4.74 9.83
C GLN A 90 -5.54 -4.58 8.80
N TYR A 91 -5.28 -4.84 7.52
CA TYR A 91 -6.30 -4.65 6.48
C TYR A 91 -7.48 -5.61 6.67
N PRO A 92 -8.68 -5.23 6.17
CA PRO A 92 -9.84 -6.10 6.27
C PRO A 92 -9.56 -7.46 5.61
N ARG A 93 -9.93 -8.53 6.30
CA ARG A 93 -9.66 -9.92 5.87
C ARG A 93 -10.67 -10.45 4.87
N HIS A 94 -11.87 -9.90 4.87
CA HIS A 94 -12.92 -10.27 3.95
C HIS A 94 -12.90 -9.34 2.73
N TRP A 95 -13.14 -9.92 1.56
CA TRP A 95 -13.10 -9.17 0.31
C TRP A 95 -14.10 -8.02 0.31
N ALA A 96 -15.33 -8.24 0.80
CA ALA A 96 -16.39 -7.23 0.79
C ALA A 96 -16.01 -6.00 1.64
N ASP A 97 -15.44 -6.22 2.83
CA ASP A 97 -14.99 -5.14 3.72
C ASP A 97 -13.80 -4.39 3.13
N PHE A 98 -12.88 -5.13 2.49
CA PHE A 98 -11.72 -4.56 1.83
C PHE A 98 -12.10 -3.73 0.60
N GLU A 99 -13.03 -4.20 -0.22
CA GLU A 99 -13.53 -3.46 -1.38
C GLU A 99 -14.26 -2.18 -0.96
N ALA A 100 -15.11 -2.25 0.07
CA ALA A 100 -15.77 -1.08 0.63
C ALA A 100 -14.77 -0.07 1.21
N TRP A 101 -13.74 -0.56 1.92
CA TRP A 101 -12.66 0.27 2.42
C TRP A 101 -11.82 0.88 1.29
N LEU A 102 -11.44 0.12 0.26
CA LEU A 102 -10.70 0.64 -0.89
C LEU A 102 -11.48 1.73 -1.63
N ASP A 103 -12.79 1.56 -1.79
CA ASP A 103 -13.65 2.56 -2.42
C ASP A 103 -13.73 3.84 -1.56
N GLY A 104 -13.90 3.70 -0.25
CA GLY A 104 -13.86 4.83 0.69
C GLY A 104 -12.52 5.58 0.64
N VAL A 105 -11.42 4.83 0.59
CA VAL A 105 -10.07 5.39 0.46
C VAL A 105 -9.88 6.10 -0.89
N ALA A 106 -10.41 5.55 -1.97
CA ALA A 106 -10.43 6.20 -3.29
C ALA A 106 -11.25 7.50 -3.32
N GLN A 107 -12.37 7.54 -2.61
CA GLN A 107 -13.19 8.73 -2.44
C GLN A 107 -12.48 9.80 -1.60
N ASP A 108 -11.79 9.41 -0.52
CA ASP A 108 -10.95 10.31 0.26
C ASP A 108 -9.78 10.86 -0.57
N PHE A 109 -9.20 10.07 -1.48
CA PHE A 109 -8.19 10.55 -2.44
C PHE A 109 -8.75 11.64 -3.37
N HIS A 110 -9.94 11.44 -3.95
CA HIS A 110 -10.58 12.46 -4.78
C HIS A 110 -10.88 13.75 -3.99
N ARG A 111 -11.33 13.61 -2.73
CA ARG A 111 -11.64 14.76 -1.87
C ARG A 111 -10.39 15.51 -1.40
N ALA A 112 -9.29 14.79 -1.16
CA ALA A 112 -8.01 15.37 -0.75
C ALA A 112 -7.29 16.07 -1.92
N GLU A 113 -7.33 15.50 -3.14
CA GLU A 113 -6.76 16.14 -4.33
C GLU A 113 -7.43 17.49 -4.64
N VAL A 114 -8.75 17.58 -4.49
CA VAL A 114 -9.50 18.84 -4.69
C VAL A 114 -9.10 19.93 -3.66
N LYS A 115 -8.49 19.56 -2.53
CA LYS A 115 -8.02 20.50 -1.49
C LYS A 115 -6.52 20.78 -1.51
N ARG A 116 -5.70 20.08 -2.32
CA ARG A 116 -4.22 20.14 -2.27
C ARG A 116 -3.58 20.81 -3.49
N VAL A 117 -4.10 21.95 -3.94
CA VAL A 117 -3.26 22.93 -4.65
C VAL A 117 -2.43 23.66 -3.58
N GLY A 118 -1.40 23.01 -3.05
CA GLY A 118 -0.48 23.61 -2.08
C GLY A 118 0.06 22.63 -1.03
N GLU A 119 1.35 22.32 -1.15
CA GLU A 119 2.24 21.82 -0.10
C GLU A 119 2.03 20.37 0.45
N GLY A 120 3.07 19.54 0.36
CA GLY A 120 3.29 18.42 1.29
C GLY A 120 3.60 17.05 0.68
N ASP A 121 4.79 16.54 0.99
CA ASP A 121 5.31 15.18 0.80
C ASP A 121 4.23 14.08 0.84
N GLY A 122 3.78 13.64 -0.33
CA GLY A 122 2.73 12.63 -0.47
C GLY A 122 3.23 11.22 -0.16
N ILE A 123 3.20 10.83 1.12
CA ILE A 123 3.31 9.43 1.54
C ILE A 123 1.97 8.77 1.23
N PHE A 124 1.95 7.86 0.25
CA PHE A 124 0.73 7.21 -0.22
C PHE A 124 0.65 5.79 0.35
N SER A 125 0.25 5.69 1.62
CA SER A 125 -0.16 4.45 2.26
C SER A 125 -1.68 4.40 2.33
N LEU A 126 -2.28 3.22 2.15
CA LEU A 126 -3.72 3.11 2.39
C LEU A 126 -3.96 3.27 3.91
N PRO A 127 -4.94 4.10 4.32
CA PRO A 127 -5.16 4.38 5.73
C PRO A 127 -5.66 3.12 6.42
N SER A 128 -5.05 2.71 7.53
CA SER A 128 -5.48 1.54 8.29
C SER A 128 -7.00 1.56 8.51
N PRO A 129 -7.71 0.43 8.38
CA PRO A 129 -9.18 0.40 8.53
C PRO A 129 -9.65 0.84 9.94
N HIS A 130 -8.74 0.86 10.91
CA HIS A 130 -8.98 1.37 12.27
C HIS A 130 -8.70 2.89 12.44
N GLN A 131 -8.14 3.56 11.43
CA GLN A 131 -7.94 5.02 11.40
C GLN A 131 -8.86 5.64 10.34
N GLY A 132 -10.17 5.70 10.61
CA GLY A 132 -11.10 6.19 9.61
C GLY A 132 -12.55 6.42 10.02
N LYS A 133 -12.86 6.69 11.30
CA LYS A 133 -13.93 7.65 11.60
C LYS A 133 -13.26 9.01 11.74
N VAL A 134 -12.89 9.64 10.62
CA VAL A 134 -12.57 11.07 10.64
C VAL A 134 -13.90 11.83 10.78
N TYR A 135 -14.30 12.07 12.02
CA TYR A 135 -15.32 13.07 12.33
C TYR A 135 -14.79 14.44 11.90
N TRP A 136 -15.10 14.86 10.67
CA TRP A 136 -15.11 16.28 10.33
C TRP A 136 -16.47 16.85 10.69
N ALA A 137 -16.72 17.01 11.99
CA ALA A 137 -17.83 17.80 12.52
C ALA A 137 -17.24 18.97 13.29
N GLY A 138 -16.76 19.95 12.55
CA GLY A 138 -16.30 21.23 13.08
C GLY A 138 -16.51 22.28 12.02
N TYR A 139 -17.74 22.79 11.92
CA TYR A 139 -18.11 24.18 11.62
C TYR A 139 -19.63 24.28 11.70
N LEU A 140 -20.12 24.62 12.89
CA LEU A 140 -21.39 25.31 13.09
C LEU A 140 -21.05 26.81 13.07
N PHE A 141 -21.61 27.52 12.09
CA PHE A 141 -21.94 28.94 12.21
C PHE A 141 -23.46 29.04 12.11
#